data_AF-A0A6J2V422-F1
#
_entry.id   AF-A0A6J2V422-F1
#
_cell.length_a   1.000
_cell.length_b   1.000
_cell.length_c   1.000
_cell.angle_alpha   90.00
_cell.angle_beta   90.00
_cell.angle_gamma   90.00
#
_symmetry.space_group_name_H-M   'P 1'
#
loop_
_entity.id
_entity.type
_entity.pdbx_description
1 polymer ?
#
loop_
_entity_poly.entity_id
_entity_poly.type
_entity_poly.pdbx_seq_one_letter_code
_entity_poly.pdbx_strand_id
1 'polypeptide(L)'
;MSQYSFSRTSTKGPVSFTSSSIISQGRGIVSGAPKAFSVYGGGAGGSTRISSASSYGGGYGLGAGRGGYQVSTCVDSDVLSLNEKLTMQNLNDRLASYLQKVRSLEKANADLELKIREYYEKKGPIAQRDYSHYWATINDLKDKIRAATVANANVLLQIDNSKLAADDFRTKYEHELMMRQSVEADIANLRRLLDQTTLTKSDLEMQIEGLQDELIFLKKNHQEELAALRSQLTGTVNVEVDAAPQQDLNRVLEEIRSQYESIIDKHRRDQEAWFNDKSATLSKEITISTETIQTSKTEISDLRRTLQGLEIELQSQLSMKAALENTVAETEARYSAMLASFQGQINSLEAELAQVRATIEQQGRDYRMLLDVKTRLEQEIATYRSLLEKEDIKMQTQGSQSSTVTTTTVRY
;
A
#
# COMPACT_ATOMS: atom_id res chain seq x y z
N MET A 1 -58.07 42.68 -1.63
CA MET A 1 -57.46 43.09 -0.34
C MET A 1 -57.27 41.81 0.45
N SER A 2 -56.11 41.35 0.91
CA SER A 2 -54.78 41.95 1.06
C SER A 2 -53.76 40.80 0.93
N GLN A 3 -52.71 41.01 0.15
CA GLN A 3 -51.55 40.11 0.14
C GLN A 3 -50.71 40.38 1.41
N TYR A 4 -50.19 39.34 2.04
CA TYR A 4 -49.11 39.46 3.03
C TYR A 4 -47.87 38.74 2.49
N SER A 5 -46.98 39.55 1.95
CA SER A 5 -45.59 39.26 1.68
C SER A 5 -44.81 39.25 3.00
N PHE A 6 -43.90 38.28 3.15
CA PHE A 6 -42.89 38.33 4.20
C PHE A 6 -41.51 38.24 3.54
N SER A 7 -40.89 39.40 3.37
CA SER A 7 -39.48 39.55 3.04
C SER A 7 -38.67 39.53 4.33
N ARG A 8 -37.61 38.72 4.40
CA ARG A 8 -36.51 38.92 5.34
C ARG A 8 -35.19 39.01 4.60
N THR A 9 -34.55 40.15 4.78
CA THR A 9 -33.17 40.46 4.41
C THR A 9 -32.30 40.53 5.68
N SER A 10 -30.98 40.48 5.48
CA SER A 10 -29.88 40.72 6.46
C SER A 10 -29.48 39.49 7.29
N THR A 11 -28.21 39.10 7.44
CA THR A 11 -26.96 39.87 7.57
C THR A 11 -25.73 39.05 7.11
N LYS A 12 -24.69 39.75 6.62
CA LYS A 12 -23.33 39.25 6.39
C LYS A 12 -22.57 39.03 7.71
N GLY A 13 -21.67 38.05 7.75
CA GLY A 13 -20.56 37.94 8.71
C GLY A 13 -19.84 36.59 8.64
N PRO A 14 -18.50 36.53 8.48
CA PRO A 14 -17.76 35.27 8.33
C PRO A 14 -17.38 34.70 9.70
N VAL A 15 -17.48 33.38 9.87
CA VAL A 15 -16.87 32.67 11.00
C VAL A 15 -15.77 31.77 10.47
N SER A 16 -14.54 32.24 10.63
CA SER A 16 -13.32 31.45 10.48
C SER A 16 -13.12 30.64 11.76
N PHE A 17 -13.06 29.32 11.65
CA PHE A 17 -12.54 28.46 12.71
C PHE A 17 -11.24 27.84 12.23
N THR A 18 -10.13 28.46 12.63
CA THR A 18 -8.80 27.88 12.64
C THR A 18 -8.72 26.79 13.71
N SER A 19 -8.45 25.55 13.31
CA SER A 19 -7.99 24.51 14.25
C SER A 19 -6.49 24.33 14.08
N SER A 20 -5.75 24.93 15.01
CA SER A 20 -4.33 24.75 15.20
C SER A 20 -4.07 23.45 15.97
N SER A 21 -3.20 22.58 15.46
CA SER A 21 -2.51 21.59 16.30
C SER A 21 -1.02 21.53 15.94
N ILE A 22 -0.27 22.32 16.70
CA ILE A 22 1.01 22.04 17.35
C ILE A 22 1.80 20.84 16.77
N ILE A 23 2.78 21.13 15.92
CA ILE A 23 3.98 20.30 15.75
C ILE A 23 5.19 21.19 16.06
N SER A 24 5.87 20.84 17.14
CA SER A 24 7.01 21.53 17.72
C SER A 24 8.21 21.58 16.75
N GLN A 25 8.74 22.78 16.52
CA GLN A 25 10.10 22.97 16.02
C GLN A 25 11.10 22.73 17.16
N GLY A 26 12.01 21.77 16.96
CA GLY A 26 13.23 21.61 17.74
C GLY A 26 14.45 21.90 16.87
N ARG A 27 15.23 22.92 17.24
CA ARG A 27 16.52 23.27 16.63
C ARG A 27 17.62 22.29 17.07
N GLY A 28 18.33 21.72 16.09
CA GLY A 28 19.79 21.63 15.98
C GLY A 28 20.60 20.87 17.05
N ILE A 29 21.11 19.69 16.68
CA ILE A 29 22.46 19.21 17.06
C ILE A 29 23.08 18.51 15.83
N VAL A 30 24.28 18.94 15.46
CA VAL A 30 25.16 18.30 14.47
C VAL A 30 25.60 16.94 15.02
N SER A 31 25.22 15.84 14.38
CA SER A 31 25.88 14.54 14.57
C SER A 31 26.36 14.02 13.22
N GLY A 32 27.68 13.97 13.05
CA GLY A 32 28.31 13.32 11.91
C GLY A 32 27.86 11.88 11.77
N ALA A 33 27.61 11.45 10.53
CA ALA A 33 27.30 10.06 10.22
C ALA A 33 28.39 9.13 10.80
N PRO A 34 28.04 8.02 11.48
CA PRO A 34 29.03 7.04 11.87
C PRO A 34 29.60 6.42 10.58
N LYS A 35 30.92 6.51 10.42
CA LYS A 35 31.63 5.82 9.34
C LYS A 35 31.43 4.32 9.51
N ALA A 36 31.07 3.65 8.41
CA ALA A 36 30.79 2.22 8.39
C ALA A 36 32.00 1.40 8.86
N PHE A 37 31.74 0.41 9.72
CA PHE A 37 32.73 -0.63 10.05
C PHE A 37 32.91 -1.53 8.83
N SER A 38 34.14 -1.67 8.35
CA SER A 38 34.50 -2.67 7.34
C SER A 38 34.54 -4.04 8.01
N VAL A 39 33.61 -4.93 7.63
CA VAL A 39 33.58 -6.33 8.04
C VAL A 39 34.06 -7.16 6.85
N TYR A 40 35.22 -7.79 6.99
CA TYR A 40 35.70 -8.79 6.02
C TYR A 40 35.40 -10.18 6.57
N GLY A 41 34.53 -10.92 5.89
CA GLY A 41 34.21 -12.31 6.22
C GLY A 41 35.31 -13.25 5.73
N GLY A 42 36.04 -13.88 6.66
CA GLY A 42 36.96 -14.96 6.36
C GLY A 42 36.21 -16.26 6.10
N GLY A 43 36.32 -16.82 4.89
CA GLY A 43 35.77 -18.13 4.58
C GLY A 43 36.42 -19.25 5.40
N ALA A 44 35.58 -20.22 5.80
CA ALA A 44 35.90 -21.48 6.45
C ALA A 44 36.72 -21.39 7.76
N GLY A 45 36.02 -21.22 8.88
CA GLY A 45 36.49 -21.67 10.20
C GLY A 45 37.42 -20.73 10.99
N GLY A 46 37.49 -19.44 10.66
CA GLY A 46 38.30 -18.46 11.39
C GLY A 46 37.49 -17.27 11.93
N SER A 47 37.72 -16.90 13.19
CA SER A 47 37.01 -15.85 13.93
C SER A 47 36.97 -14.48 13.23
N THR A 48 35.79 -13.82 13.31
CA THR A 48 35.56 -12.43 12.88
C THR A 48 36.47 -11.48 13.66
N ARG A 49 37.22 -10.61 12.96
CA ARG A 49 38.07 -9.58 13.60
C ARG A 49 37.49 -8.20 13.32
N ILE A 50 37.22 -7.44 14.38
CA ILE A 50 36.77 -6.05 14.33
C ILE A 50 37.97 -5.17 14.71
N SER A 51 38.40 -4.29 13.82
CA SER A 51 39.48 -3.34 14.11
C SER A 51 38.89 -2.04 14.67
N SER A 52 39.16 -1.74 15.94
CA SER A 52 38.96 -0.42 16.53
C SER A 52 40.29 0.32 16.58
N ALA A 53 40.36 1.51 15.97
CA ALA A 53 41.52 2.38 16.11
C ALA A 53 41.53 2.98 17.53
N SER A 54 42.41 2.47 18.39
CA SER A 54 42.74 3.11 19.67
C SER A 54 44.14 3.70 19.57
N SER A 55 44.22 5.02 19.61
CA SER A 55 45.47 5.76 19.72
C SER A 55 45.82 5.84 21.20
N TYR A 56 46.80 5.05 21.63
CA TYR A 56 47.51 5.27 22.89
C TYR A 56 49.00 5.04 22.67
N GLY A 57 49.77 6.09 22.93
CA GLY A 57 51.22 6.07 22.89
C GLY A 57 51.82 5.21 24.00
N GLY A 58 52.85 4.46 23.64
CA GLY A 58 53.87 3.93 24.53
C GLY A 58 55.20 4.10 23.79
N GLY A 59 56.23 4.77 24.31
CA GLY A 59 56.66 4.78 25.70
C GLY A 59 57.59 3.60 25.96
N TYR A 60 58.69 3.49 25.21
CA TYR A 60 59.70 2.46 25.43
C TYR A 60 60.82 3.02 26.30
N GLY A 61 60.78 2.63 27.57
CA GLY A 61 61.91 2.72 28.49
C GLY A 61 62.66 1.39 28.60
N LEU A 62 63.97 1.53 28.78
CA LEU A 62 64.87 0.72 29.62
C LEU A 62 65.21 -0.73 29.25
N GLY A 63 66.52 -0.91 29.05
CA GLY A 63 67.28 -2.16 29.22
C GLY A 63 68.76 -1.85 28.98
N ALA A 64 69.52 -1.28 29.92
CA ALA A 64 70.10 -1.90 31.12
C ALA A 64 71.21 -2.94 30.81
N GLY A 65 72.45 -2.57 31.14
CA GLY A 65 73.67 -3.38 31.13
C GLY A 65 74.87 -2.44 30.94
N ARG A 66 75.37 -1.70 31.95
CA ARG A 66 75.98 -2.07 33.25
C ARG A 66 77.22 -2.96 33.08
N GLY A 67 78.40 -2.32 33.14
CA GLY A 67 79.70 -2.97 33.27
C GLY A 67 80.82 -1.92 33.27
N GLY A 68 81.15 -1.37 34.44
CA GLY A 68 82.31 -0.50 34.65
C GLY A 68 83.05 -0.92 35.92
N TYR A 69 84.39 -0.78 35.90
CA TYR A 69 85.40 -0.75 36.99
C TYR A 69 86.67 -0.20 36.29
N GLN A 70 87.32 0.95 36.53
CA GLN A 70 87.85 1.69 37.69
C GLN A 70 89.05 1.03 38.41
N VAL A 71 89.98 1.90 38.85
CA VAL A 71 91.28 1.71 39.57
C VAL A 71 92.50 1.74 38.62
N SER A 72 93.62 2.45 38.84
CA SER A 72 94.03 3.71 39.49
C SER A 72 95.57 3.76 39.37
N THR A 73 96.15 4.92 39.02
CA THR A 73 97.53 5.39 39.35
C THR A 73 98.72 4.44 39.18
N CYS A 74 99.63 4.73 38.25
CA CYS A 74 100.87 5.50 38.50
C CYS A 74 101.74 5.57 37.23
N VAL A 75 102.20 6.79 36.91
CA VAL A 75 103.43 7.16 36.17
C VAL A 75 104.19 6.05 35.41
N ASP A 76 104.22 6.11 34.08
CA ASP A 76 105.48 6.32 33.34
C ASP A 76 105.23 6.60 31.83
N SER A 77 106.15 7.33 31.23
CA SER A 77 106.08 7.98 29.91
C SER A 77 106.24 7.05 28.69
N ASP A 78 105.56 5.89 28.66
CA ASP A 78 105.74 4.85 27.61
C ASP A 78 104.43 4.36 26.93
N VAL A 79 103.32 5.08 27.13
CA VAL A 79 101.94 4.65 26.80
C VAL A 79 101.47 5.00 25.36
N LEU A 80 102.28 5.67 24.53
CA LEU A 80 101.81 6.12 23.21
C LEU A 80 102.03 5.11 22.06
N SER A 81 103.04 4.23 22.13
CA SER A 81 103.33 3.27 21.05
C SER A 81 102.60 1.93 21.18
N LEU A 82 102.27 1.49 22.40
CA LEU A 82 101.50 0.25 22.63
C LEU A 82 100.01 0.40 22.30
N ASN A 83 99.48 1.62 22.41
CA ASN A 83 98.07 1.92 22.23
C ASN A 83 97.65 1.83 20.75
N GLU A 84 98.51 2.22 19.81
CA GLU A 84 98.25 2.14 18.36
C GLU A 84 98.22 0.70 17.84
N LYS A 85 99.03 -0.19 18.41
CA LYS A 85 99.06 -1.60 18.02
C LYS A 85 97.85 -2.38 18.58
N LEU A 86 97.42 -2.06 19.80
CA LEU A 86 96.22 -2.61 20.43
C LEU A 86 94.94 -2.13 19.74
N THR A 87 94.88 -0.86 19.31
CA THR A 87 93.76 -0.35 18.52
C THR A 87 93.69 -0.98 17.13
N MET A 88 94.84 -1.21 16.47
CA MET A 88 94.89 -1.93 15.19
C MET A 88 94.50 -3.41 15.30
N GLN A 89 94.86 -4.09 16.40
CA GLN A 89 94.36 -5.44 16.67
C GLN A 89 92.86 -5.45 16.94
N ASN A 90 92.34 -4.50 17.72
CA ASN A 90 90.90 -4.40 18.00
C ASN A 90 90.08 -4.15 16.71
N LEU A 91 90.60 -3.32 15.81
CA LEU A 91 90.00 -3.07 14.49
C LEU A 91 90.02 -4.33 13.61
N ASN A 92 91.13 -5.07 13.60
CA ASN A 92 91.24 -6.32 12.86
C ASN A 92 90.33 -7.42 13.42
N ASP A 93 90.21 -7.54 14.74
CA ASP A 93 89.27 -8.47 15.39
C ASP A 93 87.82 -8.08 15.10
N ARG A 94 87.52 -6.78 15.08
CA ARG A 94 86.20 -6.28 14.70
C ARG A 94 85.91 -6.54 13.22
N LEU A 95 86.89 -6.39 12.32
CA LEU A 95 86.76 -6.71 10.90
C LEU A 95 86.61 -8.22 10.66
N ALA A 96 87.33 -9.06 11.40
CA ALA A 96 87.16 -10.50 11.38
C ALA A 96 85.75 -10.91 11.86
N SER A 97 85.27 -10.30 12.96
CA SER A 97 83.90 -10.52 13.45
C SER A 97 82.84 -10.04 12.45
N TYR A 98 83.10 -8.94 11.74
CA TYR A 98 82.22 -8.41 10.69
C TYR A 98 82.19 -9.34 9.48
N LEU A 99 83.35 -9.81 9.00
CA LEU A 99 83.44 -10.80 7.92
C LEU A 99 82.74 -12.12 8.29
N GLN A 100 82.89 -12.57 9.53
CA GLN A 100 82.20 -13.77 10.01
C GLN A 100 80.67 -13.55 10.10
N LYS A 101 80.24 -12.34 10.47
CA LYS A 101 78.82 -11.96 10.46
C LYS A 101 78.27 -11.90 9.04
N VAL A 102 78.98 -11.31 8.10
CA VAL A 102 78.60 -11.26 6.67
C VAL A 102 78.44 -12.67 6.12
N ARG A 103 79.42 -13.56 6.34
CA ARG A 103 79.31 -14.97 5.90
C ARG A 103 78.12 -15.70 6.53
N SER A 104 77.81 -15.43 7.81
CA SER A 104 76.64 -16.01 8.47
C SER A 104 75.31 -15.50 7.89
N LEU A 105 75.26 -14.22 7.51
CA LEU A 105 74.09 -13.59 6.90
C LEU A 105 73.90 -14.04 5.44
N GLU A 106 74.99 -14.19 4.69
CA GLU A 106 74.96 -14.76 3.33
C GLU A 106 74.43 -16.19 3.35
N LYS A 107 74.89 -17.02 4.30
CA LYS A 107 74.38 -18.38 4.48
C LYS A 107 72.90 -18.38 4.86
N ALA A 108 72.49 -17.52 5.80
CA ALA A 108 71.09 -17.41 6.20
C ALA A 108 70.19 -16.91 5.06
N ASN A 109 70.67 -15.97 4.23
CA ASN A 109 69.94 -15.50 3.06
C ASN A 109 69.81 -16.61 2.00
N ALA A 110 70.86 -17.38 1.73
CA ALA A 110 70.79 -18.52 0.82
C ALA A 110 69.77 -19.58 1.29
N ASP A 111 69.74 -19.87 2.60
CA ASP A 111 68.75 -20.79 3.20
C ASP A 111 67.31 -20.24 3.10
N LEU A 112 67.14 -18.92 3.26
CA LEU A 112 65.83 -18.28 3.11
C LEU A 112 65.36 -18.27 1.66
N GLU A 113 66.25 -18.01 0.70
CA GLU A 113 65.92 -18.09 -0.73
C GLU A 113 65.49 -19.51 -1.15
N LEU A 114 66.16 -20.54 -0.63
CA LEU A 114 65.75 -21.93 -0.87
C LEU A 114 64.36 -22.22 -0.29
N LYS A 115 64.08 -21.77 0.94
CA LYS A 115 62.75 -21.92 1.56
C LYS A 115 61.67 -21.17 0.80
N ILE A 116 61.98 -19.99 0.26
CA ILE A 116 61.05 -19.22 -0.57
C ILE A 116 60.76 -19.96 -1.88
N ARG A 117 61.78 -20.48 -2.57
CA ARG A 117 61.58 -21.29 -3.78
C ARG A 117 60.75 -22.53 -3.50
N GLU A 118 61.10 -23.31 -2.47
CA GLU A 118 60.33 -24.49 -2.08
C GLU A 118 58.87 -24.15 -1.73
N TYR A 119 58.63 -23.01 -1.08
CA TYR A 119 57.28 -22.57 -0.74
C TYR A 119 56.46 -22.22 -1.99
N TYR A 120 57.05 -21.54 -2.97
CA TYR A 120 56.39 -21.25 -4.24
C TYR A 120 56.18 -22.49 -5.10
N GLU A 121 57.12 -23.43 -5.09
CA GLU A 121 57.02 -24.69 -5.82
C GLU A 121 55.95 -25.62 -5.21
N LYS A 122 55.92 -25.75 -3.88
CA LYS A 122 54.90 -26.54 -3.16
C LYS A 122 53.50 -25.94 -3.25
N LYS A 123 53.38 -24.61 -3.34
CA LYS A 123 52.07 -23.97 -3.47
C LYS A 123 51.55 -23.92 -4.90
N GLY A 124 52.42 -24.03 -5.90
CA GLY A 124 52.05 -23.91 -7.32
C GLY A 124 51.27 -22.61 -7.61
N PRO A 125 50.92 -22.33 -8.87
CA PRO A 125 49.94 -21.29 -9.17
C PRO A 125 48.58 -21.71 -8.57
N ILE A 126 48.02 -20.87 -7.70
CA ILE A 126 46.69 -20.98 -7.05
C ILE A 126 45.51 -21.13 -8.07
N ALA A 127 45.80 -21.15 -9.37
CA ALA A 127 44.85 -21.10 -10.47
C ALA A 127 44.09 -22.40 -10.76
N GLN A 128 44.43 -23.55 -10.14
CA GLN A 128 43.73 -24.81 -10.38
C GLN A 128 43.31 -25.50 -9.08
N ARG A 129 42.43 -24.86 -8.33
CA ARG A 129 41.55 -25.61 -7.41
C ARG A 129 40.32 -26.00 -8.22
N ASP A 130 40.22 -27.26 -8.61
CA ASP A 130 39.14 -27.74 -9.46
C ASP A 130 37.79 -27.69 -8.73
N TYR A 131 37.02 -26.63 -8.97
CA TYR A 131 35.65 -26.48 -8.46
C TYR A 131 34.61 -27.26 -9.28
N SER A 132 35.06 -28.14 -10.18
CA SER A 132 34.23 -28.86 -11.15
C SER A 132 33.07 -29.63 -10.48
N HIS A 133 33.35 -30.26 -9.33
CA HIS A 133 32.36 -31.03 -8.57
C HIS A 133 31.16 -30.18 -8.09
N TYR A 134 31.38 -28.89 -7.77
CA TYR A 134 30.31 -28.03 -7.26
C TYR A 134 29.30 -27.66 -8.37
N TRP A 135 29.71 -27.65 -9.63
CA TRP A 135 28.80 -27.30 -10.74
C TRP A 135 27.63 -28.26 -10.87
N ALA A 136 27.85 -29.57 -10.64
CA ALA A 136 26.77 -30.55 -10.66
C ALA A 136 25.74 -30.25 -9.56
N THR A 137 26.20 -29.97 -8.34
CA THR A 137 25.31 -29.61 -7.21
C THR A 137 24.60 -28.28 -7.42
N ILE A 138 25.27 -27.29 -8.02
CA ILE A 138 24.69 -25.97 -8.33
C ILE A 138 23.61 -26.10 -9.40
N ASN A 139 23.83 -26.91 -10.43
CA ASN A 139 22.84 -27.13 -11.49
C ASN A 139 21.64 -27.89 -10.96
N ASP A 140 21.83 -28.94 -10.17
CA ASP A 140 20.73 -29.67 -9.51
C ASP A 140 19.90 -28.73 -8.60
N LEU A 141 20.55 -27.87 -7.82
CA LEU A 141 19.84 -26.86 -7.02
C LEU A 141 19.08 -25.84 -7.87
N LYS A 142 19.66 -25.38 -8.98
CA LYS A 142 18.99 -24.47 -9.92
C LYS A 142 17.75 -25.14 -10.54
N ASP A 143 17.83 -26.39 -10.90
CA ASP A 143 16.72 -27.13 -11.50
C ASP A 143 15.61 -27.40 -10.45
N LYS A 144 15.99 -27.72 -9.21
CA LYS A 144 15.04 -27.80 -8.09
C LYS A 144 14.33 -26.48 -7.83
N ILE A 145 15.05 -25.36 -7.85
CA ILE A 145 14.46 -24.02 -7.71
C ILE A 145 13.49 -23.75 -8.85
N ARG A 146 13.87 -24.01 -10.10
CA ARG A 146 12.97 -23.84 -11.26
C ARG A 146 11.72 -24.70 -11.15
N ALA A 147 11.87 -25.98 -10.80
CA ALA A 147 10.74 -26.88 -10.61
C ALA A 147 9.82 -26.40 -9.49
N ALA A 148 10.37 -25.94 -8.36
CA ALA A 148 9.60 -25.37 -7.26
C ALA A 148 8.88 -24.08 -7.66
N THR A 149 9.51 -23.20 -8.44
CA THR A 149 8.88 -21.98 -8.97
C THR A 149 7.69 -22.29 -9.87
N VAL A 150 7.84 -23.27 -10.78
CA VAL A 150 6.73 -23.71 -11.65
C VAL A 150 5.62 -24.37 -10.84
N ALA A 151 5.95 -25.22 -9.86
CA ALA A 151 4.96 -25.83 -8.99
C ALA A 151 4.19 -24.78 -8.17
N ASN A 152 4.88 -23.76 -7.65
CA ASN A 152 4.24 -22.65 -6.93
C ASN A 152 3.31 -21.85 -7.83
N ALA A 153 3.74 -21.52 -9.06
CA ALA A 153 2.89 -20.86 -10.05
C ALA A 153 1.63 -21.69 -10.37
N ASN A 154 1.76 -23.01 -10.53
CA ASN A 154 0.62 -23.90 -10.74
C ASN A 154 -0.35 -23.91 -9.56
N VAL A 155 0.15 -23.93 -8.32
CA VAL A 155 -0.69 -23.87 -7.11
C VAL A 155 -1.42 -22.53 -7.04
N LEU A 156 -0.76 -21.41 -7.34
CA LEU A 156 -1.40 -20.09 -7.41
C LEU A 156 -2.54 -20.06 -8.42
N LEU A 157 -2.32 -20.60 -9.63
CA LEU A 157 -3.37 -20.70 -10.64
C LEU A 157 -4.55 -21.57 -10.19
N GLN A 158 -4.29 -22.68 -9.49
CA GLN A 158 -5.36 -23.52 -8.93
C GLN A 158 -6.15 -22.79 -7.83
N ILE A 159 -5.48 -22.00 -6.99
CA ILE A 159 -6.12 -21.17 -5.97
C ILE A 159 -7.02 -20.14 -6.64
N ASP A 160 -6.52 -19.44 -7.66
CA ASP A 160 -7.30 -18.41 -8.37
C ASP A 160 -8.48 -19.03 -9.11
N ASN A 161 -8.30 -20.20 -9.75
CA ASN A 161 -9.39 -20.93 -10.37
C ASN A 161 -10.46 -21.37 -9.35
N SER A 162 -10.05 -21.87 -8.18
CA SER A 162 -10.95 -22.27 -7.11
C SER A 162 -11.73 -21.08 -6.53
N LYS A 163 -11.08 -19.92 -6.41
CA LYS A 163 -11.74 -18.67 -5.98
C LYS A 163 -12.76 -18.20 -7.00
N LEU A 164 -12.40 -18.16 -8.29
CA LEU A 164 -13.33 -17.78 -9.35
C LEU A 164 -14.54 -18.73 -9.42
N ALA A 165 -14.33 -20.04 -9.23
CA ALA A 165 -15.43 -20.99 -9.15
C ALA A 165 -16.32 -20.77 -7.93
N ALA A 166 -15.74 -20.46 -6.76
CA ALA A 166 -16.49 -20.13 -5.56
C ALA A 166 -17.33 -18.85 -5.73
N ASP A 167 -16.78 -17.81 -6.37
CA ASP A 167 -17.49 -16.56 -6.65
C ASP A 167 -18.63 -16.76 -7.67
N ASP A 168 -18.42 -17.62 -8.68
CA ASP A 168 -19.48 -18.00 -9.63
C ASP A 168 -20.63 -18.75 -8.92
N PHE A 169 -20.31 -19.72 -8.05
CA PHE A 169 -21.33 -20.40 -7.25
C PHE A 169 -22.04 -19.47 -6.27
N ARG A 170 -21.31 -18.52 -5.67
CA ARG A 170 -21.90 -17.51 -4.80
C ARG A 170 -22.91 -16.65 -5.56
N THR A 171 -22.53 -16.15 -6.74
CA THR A 171 -23.41 -15.32 -7.57
C THR A 171 -24.66 -16.09 -8.02
N LYS A 172 -24.49 -17.36 -8.42
CA LYS A 172 -25.61 -18.25 -8.75
C LYS A 172 -26.52 -18.50 -7.57
N TYR A 173 -25.97 -18.72 -6.38
CA TYR A 173 -26.74 -18.90 -5.15
C TYR A 173 -27.52 -17.63 -4.78
N GLU A 174 -26.90 -16.46 -4.85
CA GLU A 174 -27.56 -15.17 -4.59
C GLU A 174 -28.71 -14.93 -5.58
N HIS A 175 -28.52 -15.25 -6.87
CA HIS A 175 -29.57 -15.17 -7.88
C HIS A 175 -30.73 -16.13 -7.60
N GLU A 176 -30.44 -17.40 -7.31
CA GLU A 176 -31.45 -18.41 -6.99
C GLU A 176 -32.23 -18.04 -5.72
N LEU A 177 -31.54 -17.51 -4.70
CA LEU A 177 -32.17 -17.04 -3.47
C LEU A 177 -33.14 -15.89 -3.74
N MET A 178 -32.75 -14.91 -4.55
CA MET A 178 -33.63 -13.81 -4.96
C MET A 178 -34.85 -14.31 -5.72
N MET A 179 -34.66 -15.23 -6.67
CA MET A 179 -35.76 -15.86 -7.43
C MET A 179 -36.71 -16.62 -6.50
N ARG A 180 -36.17 -17.42 -5.58
CA ARG A 180 -36.95 -18.14 -4.57
C ARG A 180 -37.76 -17.18 -3.69
N GLN A 181 -37.16 -16.09 -3.20
CA GLN A 181 -37.86 -15.09 -2.40
C GLN A 181 -39.01 -14.42 -3.18
N SER A 182 -38.80 -14.11 -4.47
CA SER A 182 -39.85 -13.59 -5.34
C SER A 182 -41.02 -14.57 -5.47
N VAL A 183 -40.72 -15.84 -5.74
CA VAL A 183 -41.74 -16.89 -5.87
C VAL A 183 -42.48 -17.12 -4.53
N GLU A 184 -41.78 -17.07 -3.41
CA GLU A 184 -42.40 -17.19 -2.09
C GLU A 184 -43.33 -16.01 -1.79
N ALA A 185 -42.95 -14.80 -2.18
CA ALA A 185 -43.82 -13.62 -2.08
C ALA A 185 -45.07 -13.77 -2.97
N ASP A 186 -44.91 -14.26 -4.19
CA ASP A 186 -46.03 -14.52 -5.11
C ASP A 186 -46.97 -15.59 -4.55
N ILE A 187 -46.45 -16.68 -3.98
CA ILE A 187 -47.26 -17.73 -3.33
C ILE A 187 -48.03 -17.14 -2.14
N ALA A 188 -47.40 -16.31 -1.31
CA ALA A 188 -48.06 -15.65 -0.19
C ALA A 188 -49.20 -14.73 -0.66
N ASN A 189 -48.95 -13.95 -1.73
CA ASN A 189 -49.96 -13.09 -2.35
C ASN A 189 -51.13 -13.89 -2.93
N LEU A 190 -50.85 -15.00 -3.63
CA LEU A 190 -51.87 -15.88 -4.19
C LEU A 190 -52.72 -16.54 -3.09
N ARG A 191 -52.11 -16.95 -1.96
CA ARG A 191 -52.86 -17.44 -0.79
C ARG A 191 -53.78 -16.36 -0.23
N ARG A 192 -53.31 -15.13 -0.08
CA ARG A 192 -54.14 -14.00 0.38
C ARG A 192 -55.30 -13.72 -0.58
N LEU A 193 -55.05 -13.81 -1.89
CA LEU A 193 -56.09 -13.62 -2.91
C LEU A 193 -57.13 -14.74 -2.86
N LEU A 194 -56.70 -15.99 -2.64
CA LEU A 194 -57.60 -17.13 -2.45
C LEU A 194 -58.48 -16.94 -1.20
N ASP A 195 -57.90 -16.53 -0.08
CA ASP A 195 -58.64 -16.25 1.15
C ASP A 195 -59.67 -15.14 0.93
N GLN A 196 -59.26 -14.03 0.28
CA GLN A 196 -60.16 -12.93 -0.07
C GLN A 196 -61.30 -13.39 -0.98
N THR A 197 -61.02 -14.23 -1.97
CA THR A 197 -62.03 -14.76 -2.90
C THR A 197 -62.98 -15.73 -2.19
N THR A 198 -62.47 -16.45 -1.20
CA THR A 198 -63.28 -17.37 -0.39
C THR A 198 -64.23 -16.58 0.51
N LEU A 199 -63.77 -15.47 1.10
CA LEU A 199 -64.63 -14.56 1.87
C LEU A 199 -65.71 -13.92 1.00
N THR A 200 -65.36 -13.39 -0.18
CA THR A 200 -66.36 -12.81 -1.07
C THR A 200 -67.36 -13.85 -1.57
N LYS A 201 -66.92 -15.10 -1.78
CA LYS A 201 -67.81 -16.22 -2.10
C LYS A 201 -68.79 -16.47 -0.94
N SER A 202 -68.31 -16.57 0.31
CA SER A 202 -69.22 -16.77 1.45
C SER A 202 -70.19 -15.61 1.66
N ASP A 203 -69.76 -14.37 1.42
CA ASP A 203 -70.63 -13.19 1.49
C ASP A 203 -71.75 -13.24 0.45
N LEU A 204 -71.42 -13.68 -0.77
CA LEU A 204 -72.41 -13.87 -1.84
C LEU A 204 -73.34 -15.06 -1.57
N GLU A 205 -72.82 -16.17 -1.04
CA GLU A 205 -73.64 -17.32 -0.62
C GLU A 205 -74.65 -16.91 0.47
N MET A 206 -74.22 -16.12 1.46
CA MET A 206 -75.10 -15.58 2.50
C MET A 206 -76.16 -14.63 1.92
N GLN A 207 -75.82 -13.78 0.95
CA GLN A 207 -76.79 -12.92 0.26
C GLN A 207 -77.81 -13.75 -0.54
N ILE A 208 -77.37 -14.82 -1.20
CA ILE A 208 -78.25 -15.72 -1.95
C ILE A 208 -79.22 -16.42 -1.00
N GLU A 209 -78.74 -16.94 0.13
CA GLU A 209 -79.57 -17.59 1.15
C GLU A 209 -80.59 -16.60 1.73
N GLY A 210 -80.16 -15.38 2.09
CA GLY A 210 -81.07 -14.32 2.55
C GLY A 210 -82.16 -13.98 1.54
N LEU A 211 -81.83 -13.85 0.26
CA LEU A 211 -82.82 -13.61 -0.80
C LEU A 211 -83.76 -14.80 -1.01
N GLN A 212 -83.29 -16.03 -0.82
CA GLN A 212 -84.14 -17.23 -0.86
C GLN A 212 -85.12 -17.26 0.31
N ASP A 213 -84.68 -16.93 1.51
CA ASP A 213 -85.53 -16.81 2.70
C ASP A 213 -86.58 -15.72 2.54
N GLU A 214 -86.20 -14.53 2.02
CA GLU A 214 -87.15 -13.46 1.69
C GLU A 214 -88.19 -13.92 0.67
N LEU A 215 -87.78 -14.67 -0.35
CA LEU A 215 -88.69 -15.21 -1.36
C LEU A 215 -89.67 -16.24 -0.77
N ILE A 216 -89.19 -17.11 0.13
CA ILE A 216 -90.04 -18.07 0.85
C ILE A 216 -91.02 -17.31 1.75
N PHE A 217 -90.55 -16.31 2.48
CA PHE A 217 -91.37 -15.47 3.35
C PHE A 217 -92.46 -14.75 2.56
N LEU A 218 -92.12 -14.10 1.43
CA LEU A 218 -93.11 -13.44 0.56
C LEU A 218 -94.16 -14.41 0.03
N LYS A 219 -93.75 -15.61 -0.42
CA LYS A 219 -94.68 -16.64 -0.89
C LYS A 219 -95.63 -17.10 0.22
N LYS A 220 -95.10 -17.33 1.42
CA LYS A 220 -95.90 -17.70 2.59
C LYS A 220 -96.87 -16.59 2.97
N ASN A 221 -96.41 -15.35 3.05
CA ASN A 221 -97.26 -14.19 3.34
C ASN A 221 -98.37 -14.04 2.30
N HIS A 222 -98.04 -14.15 1.01
CA HIS A 222 -99.04 -14.11 -0.06
C HIS A 222 -100.06 -15.25 0.05
N GLN A 223 -99.61 -16.46 0.41
CA GLN A 223 -100.51 -17.59 0.63
C GLN A 223 -101.44 -17.37 1.83
N GLU A 224 -100.93 -16.80 2.92
CA GLU A 224 -101.71 -16.42 4.10
C GLU A 224 -102.71 -15.31 3.78
N GLU A 225 -102.30 -14.27 3.04
CA GLU A 225 -103.20 -13.21 2.56
C GLU A 225 -104.29 -13.74 1.64
N LEU A 226 -103.96 -14.63 0.69
CA LEU A 226 -104.95 -15.30 -0.15
C LEU A 226 -105.90 -16.18 0.66
N ALA A 227 -105.40 -16.86 1.71
CA ALA A 227 -106.23 -17.64 2.61
C ALA A 227 -107.16 -16.74 3.45
N ALA A 228 -106.65 -15.60 3.93
CA ALA A 228 -107.44 -14.59 4.64
C ALA A 228 -108.50 -13.95 3.75
N LEU A 229 -108.15 -13.60 2.50
CA LEU A 229 -109.10 -13.09 1.51
C LEU A 229 -110.15 -14.13 1.13
N ARG A 230 -109.77 -15.41 0.99
CA ARG A 230 -110.72 -16.52 0.78
C ARG A 230 -111.63 -16.71 2.00
N SER A 231 -111.10 -16.58 3.20
CA SER A 231 -111.87 -16.61 4.45
C SER A 231 -112.83 -15.41 4.55
N GLN A 232 -112.42 -14.22 4.10
CA GLN A 232 -113.32 -13.06 3.98
C GLN A 232 -114.40 -13.27 2.91
N LEU A 233 -114.09 -13.97 1.81
CA LEU A 233 -115.05 -14.29 0.76
C LEU A 233 -116.04 -15.43 1.14
N THR A 234 -115.76 -16.20 2.19
CA THR A 234 -116.61 -17.30 2.69
C THR A 234 -117.31 -17.00 4.02
N GLY A 235 -117.22 -15.77 4.50
CA GLY A 235 -117.85 -15.32 5.74
C GLY A 235 -118.88 -14.23 5.51
N THR A 236 -120.08 -14.56 5.01
CA THR A 236 -121.28 -13.84 5.46
C THR A 236 -121.60 -14.32 6.87
N VAL A 237 -120.89 -13.78 7.86
CA VAL A 237 -121.21 -14.02 9.28
C VAL A 237 -121.92 -12.80 9.82
N ASN A 238 -123.23 -12.96 9.94
CA ASN A 238 -124.11 -12.13 10.75
C ASN A 238 -123.69 -12.33 12.22
N VAL A 239 -123.04 -11.33 12.81
CA VAL A 239 -122.75 -11.30 14.25
C VAL A 239 -123.86 -10.48 14.90
N GLU A 240 -124.84 -11.18 15.45
CA GLU A 240 -125.77 -10.60 16.41
C GLU A 240 -125.04 -10.30 17.71
N VAL A 241 -125.35 -9.13 18.23
CA VAL A 241 -124.73 -8.43 19.34
C VAL A 241 -125.05 -9.15 20.64
N ASP A 242 -124.03 -9.49 21.43
CA ASP A 242 -124.18 -9.64 22.89
C ASP A 242 -123.34 -8.55 23.56
N ALA A 243 -124.03 -7.49 24.00
CA ALA A 243 -123.46 -6.36 24.69
C ALA A 243 -123.20 -6.76 26.16
N ALA A 244 -122.03 -7.36 26.40
CA ALA A 244 -121.49 -7.47 27.74
C ALA A 244 -121.29 -6.06 28.37
N PRO A 245 -121.35 -5.95 29.71
CA PRO A 245 -121.57 -4.69 30.40
C PRO A 245 -120.53 -3.63 30.04
N GLN A 246 -121.02 -2.46 29.62
CA GLN A 246 -120.33 -1.19 29.42
C GLN A 246 -118.86 -1.22 29.87
N GLN A 247 -117.96 -1.63 28.96
CA GLN A 247 -116.54 -1.44 29.16
C GLN A 247 -116.31 0.07 29.17
N ASP A 248 -115.71 0.60 30.24
CA ASP A 248 -115.39 2.02 30.35
C ASP A 248 -114.66 2.47 29.09
N LEU A 249 -115.35 3.18 28.20
CA LEU A 249 -114.75 3.69 26.95
C LEU A 249 -113.53 4.55 27.27
N ASN A 250 -113.55 5.23 28.41
CA ASN A 250 -112.41 5.96 28.95
C ASN A 250 -111.22 5.04 29.22
N ARG A 251 -111.43 3.82 29.74
CA ARG A 251 -110.35 2.85 30.00
C ARG A 251 -109.77 2.32 28.69
N VAL A 252 -110.59 2.01 27.70
CA VAL A 252 -110.12 1.54 26.38
C VAL A 252 -109.42 2.65 25.60
N LEU A 253 -109.94 3.88 25.64
CA LEU A 253 -109.28 5.05 25.04
C LEU A 253 -107.96 5.35 25.73
N GLU A 254 -107.89 5.23 27.06
CA GLU A 254 -106.66 5.40 27.83
C GLU A 254 -105.63 4.28 27.52
N GLU A 255 -106.09 3.04 27.36
CA GLU A 255 -105.24 1.90 27.00
C GLU A 255 -104.69 2.04 25.56
N ILE A 256 -105.52 2.50 24.61
CA ILE A 256 -105.08 2.84 23.25
C ILE A 256 -104.10 4.02 23.26
N ARG A 257 -104.36 5.06 24.06
CA ARG A 257 -103.45 6.21 24.21
C ARG A 257 -102.11 5.78 24.81
N SER A 258 -102.13 4.94 25.83
CA SER A 258 -100.95 4.34 26.46
C SER A 258 -100.17 3.48 25.48
N GLN A 259 -100.84 2.70 24.63
CA GLN A 259 -100.19 1.91 23.57
C GLN A 259 -99.50 2.82 22.54
N TYR A 260 -100.16 3.87 22.07
CA TYR A 260 -99.57 4.83 21.13
C TYR A 260 -98.42 5.60 21.76
N GLU A 261 -98.54 6.08 22.99
CA GLU A 261 -97.43 6.70 23.73
C GLU A 261 -96.26 5.73 23.88
N SER A 262 -96.51 4.47 24.24
CA SER A 262 -95.47 3.45 24.31
C SER A 262 -94.80 3.19 22.97
N ILE A 263 -95.54 3.20 21.86
CA ILE A 263 -95.00 2.99 20.52
C ILE A 263 -94.16 4.19 20.09
N ILE A 264 -94.64 5.42 20.32
CA ILE A 264 -93.91 6.66 20.02
C ILE A 264 -92.63 6.72 20.85
N ASP A 265 -92.69 6.38 22.14
CA ASP A 265 -91.51 6.35 23.01
C ASP A 265 -90.51 5.27 22.60
N LYS A 266 -90.97 4.10 22.15
CA LYS A 266 -90.10 3.06 21.58
C LYS A 266 -89.43 3.57 20.31
N HIS A 267 -90.19 4.11 19.36
CA HIS A 267 -89.64 4.67 18.13
C HIS A 267 -88.64 5.81 18.39
N ARG A 268 -88.90 6.69 19.37
CA ARG A 268 -87.96 7.73 19.76
C ARG A 268 -86.65 7.14 20.30
N ARG A 269 -86.74 6.17 21.21
CA ARG A 269 -85.55 5.48 21.75
C ARG A 269 -84.78 4.72 20.67
N ASP A 270 -85.47 4.06 19.75
CA ASP A 270 -84.85 3.31 18.67
C ASP A 270 -84.16 4.26 17.67
N GLN A 271 -84.75 5.41 17.37
CA GLN A 271 -84.13 6.46 16.55
C GLN A 271 -82.90 7.08 17.23
N GLU A 272 -82.99 7.38 18.53
CA GLU A 272 -81.86 7.88 19.32
C GLU A 272 -80.72 6.85 19.38
N ALA A 273 -81.04 5.57 19.60
CA ALA A 273 -80.07 4.48 19.62
C ALA A 273 -79.42 4.30 18.25
N TRP A 274 -80.20 4.31 17.17
CA TRP A 274 -79.68 4.21 15.79
C TRP A 274 -78.78 5.39 15.44
N PHE A 275 -79.17 6.61 15.80
CA PHE A 275 -78.34 7.80 15.56
C PHE A 275 -77.03 7.74 16.36
N ASN A 276 -77.10 7.33 17.63
CA ASN A 276 -75.93 7.17 18.48
C ASN A 276 -74.97 6.10 17.93
N ASP A 277 -75.49 4.94 17.50
CA ASP A 277 -74.69 3.87 16.90
C ASP A 277 -74.00 4.33 15.60
N LYS A 278 -74.74 5.02 14.73
CA LYS A 278 -74.18 5.53 13.47
C LYS A 278 -73.15 6.63 13.71
N SER A 279 -73.41 7.53 14.64
CA SER A 279 -72.49 8.61 15.04
C SER A 279 -71.23 8.05 15.71
N ALA A 280 -71.36 7.02 16.55
CA ALA A 280 -70.22 6.34 17.18
C ALA A 280 -69.36 5.63 16.14
N THR A 281 -69.98 4.93 15.17
CA THR A 281 -69.28 4.28 14.06
C THR A 281 -68.52 5.29 13.21
N LEU A 282 -69.17 6.40 12.84
CA LEU A 282 -68.54 7.47 12.07
C LEU A 282 -67.38 8.11 12.84
N SER A 283 -67.56 8.38 14.13
CA SER A 283 -66.50 8.92 14.99
C SER A 283 -65.29 7.98 15.06
N LYS A 284 -65.53 6.66 15.17
CA LYS A 284 -64.47 5.65 15.15
C LYS A 284 -63.74 5.64 13.81
N GLU A 285 -64.46 5.66 12.69
CA GLU A 285 -63.86 5.71 11.35
C GLU A 285 -63.03 6.98 11.14
N ILE A 286 -63.50 8.14 11.61
CA ILE A 286 -62.75 9.40 11.57
C ILE A 286 -61.46 9.28 12.39
N THR A 287 -61.50 8.67 13.59
CA THR A 287 -60.28 8.49 14.41
C THR A 287 -59.25 7.60 13.71
N ILE A 288 -59.68 6.48 13.14
CA ILE A 288 -58.79 5.55 12.41
C ILE A 288 -58.23 6.23 11.14
N SER A 289 -59.08 6.92 10.39
CA SER A 289 -58.65 7.67 9.20
C SER A 289 -57.64 8.77 9.56
N THR A 290 -57.88 9.50 10.66
CA THR A 290 -56.93 10.51 11.15
C THR A 290 -55.61 9.90 11.57
N GLU A 291 -55.63 8.78 12.31
CA GLU A 291 -54.43 8.06 12.73
C GLU A 291 -53.61 7.57 11.54
N THR A 292 -54.26 6.92 10.56
CA THR A 292 -53.59 6.43 9.34
C THR A 292 -52.99 7.56 8.50
N ILE A 293 -53.64 8.72 8.44
CA ILE A 293 -53.07 9.91 7.79
C ILE A 293 -51.85 10.42 8.56
N GLN A 294 -51.88 10.44 9.89
CA GLN A 294 -50.73 10.89 10.69
C GLN A 294 -49.55 9.92 10.58
N THR A 295 -49.78 8.61 10.62
CA THR A 295 -48.70 7.61 10.46
C THR A 295 -48.07 7.70 9.07
N SER A 296 -48.88 7.79 8.02
CA SER A 296 -48.39 7.96 6.64
C SER A 296 -47.58 9.26 6.50
N LYS A 297 -48.02 10.34 7.16
CA LYS A 297 -47.29 11.62 7.16
C LYS A 297 -45.95 11.53 7.87
N THR A 298 -45.86 10.81 9.00
CA THR A 298 -44.60 10.57 9.70
C THR A 298 -43.65 9.71 8.87
N GLU A 299 -44.15 8.63 8.25
CA GLU A 299 -43.35 7.76 7.37
C GLU A 299 -42.79 8.53 6.18
N ILE A 300 -43.60 9.37 5.50
CA ILE A 300 -43.12 10.24 4.42
C ILE A 300 -42.05 11.22 4.92
N SER A 301 -42.22 11.78 6.13
CA SER A 301 -41.22 12.68 6.71
C SER A 301 -39.91 11.97 7.01
N ASP A 302 -39.96 10.73 7.50
CA ASP A 302 -38.77 9.95 7.83
C ASP A 302 -38.07 9.48 6.57
N LEU A 303 -38.80 9.00 5.56
CA LEU A 303 -38.26 8.69 4.24
C LEU A 303 -37.59 9.90 3.56
N ARG A 304 -38.15 11.10 3.73
CA ARG A 304 -37.51 12.33 3.24
C ARG A 304 -36.20 12.63 3.97
N ARG A 305 -36.14 12.42 5.30
CA ARG A 305 -34.91 12.61 6.07
C ARG A 305 -33.85 11.59 5.68
N THR A 306 -34.21 10.32 5.49
CA THR A 306 -33.27 9.28 5.06
C THR A 306 -32.76 9.55 3.64
N LEU A 307 -33.63 9.97 2.72
CA LEU A 307 -33.22 10.37 1.36
C LEU A 307 -32.23 11.53 1.41
N GLN A 308 -32.51 12.58 2.17
CA GLN A 308 -31.57 13.70 2.33
C GLN A 308 -30.23 13.26 2.95
N GLY A 309 -30.26 12.37 3.94
CA GLY A 309 -29.04 11.81 4.53
C GLY A 309 -28.20 11.03 3.51
N LEU A 310 -28.85 10.19 2.70
CA LEU A 310 -28.19 9.43 1.63
C LEU A 310 -27.65 10.34 0.52
N GLU A 311 -28.35 11.43 0.20
CA GLU A 311 -27.90 12.40 -0.80
C GLU A 311 -26.66 13.17 -0.32
N ILE A 312 -26.61 13.55 0.96
CA ILE A 312 -25.43 14.17 1.57
C ILE A 312 -24.25 13.18 1.59
N GLU A 313 -24.49 11.93 1.96
CA GLU A 313 -23.45 10.89 1.93
C GLU A 313 -22.93 10.68 0.51
N LEU A 314 -23.81 10.63 -0.50
CA LEU A 314 -23.42 10.55 -1.91
C LEU A 314 -22.53 11.72 -2.32
N GLN A 315 -22.90 12.96 -1.97
CA GLN A 315 -22.08 14.14 -2.27
C GLN A 315 -20.73 14.11 -1.55
N SER A 316 -20.70 13.66 -0.29
CA SER A 316 -19.47 13.46 0.48
C SER A 316 -18.55 12.45 -0.21
N GLN A 317 -19.07 11.29 -0.60
CA GLN A 317 -18.31 10.25 -1.30
C GLN A 317 -17.78 10.73 -2.66
N LEU A 318 -18.58 11.49 -3.42
CA LEU A 318 -18.12 12.10 -4.67
C LEU A 318 -16.98 13.09 -4.44
N SER A 319 -17.06 13.91 -3.39
CA SER A 319 -15.98 14.84 -3.02
C SER A 319 -14.71 14.10 -2.59
N MET A 320 -14.84 13.01 -1.82
CA MET A 320 -13.72 12.17 -1.40
C MET A 320 -13.06 11.48 -2.60
N LYS A 321 -13.86 10.93 -3.52
CA LYS A 321 -13.37 10.35 -4.78
C LYS A 321 -12.55 11.37 -5.56
N ALA A 322 -13.10 12.57 -5.78
CA ALA A 322 -12.41 13.63 -6.53
C ALA A 322 -11.09 14.05 -5.86
N ALA A 323 -11.07 14.14 -4.53
CA ALA A 323 -9.85 14.42 -3.78
C ALA A 323 -8.79 13.31 -3.97
N LEU A 324 -9.19 12.04 -3.89
CA LEU A 324 -8.30 10.90 -4.11
C LEU A 324 -7.75 10.86 -5.54
N GLU A 325 -8.60 11.04 -6.54
CA GLU A 325 -8.19 11.12 -7.95
C GLU A 325 -7.16 12.25 -8.17
N ASN A 326 -7.38 13.41 -7.54
CA ASN A 326 -6.43 14.52 -7.62
C ASN A 326 -5.08 14.20 -6.94
N THR A 327 -5.10 13.53 -5.77
CA THR A 327 -3.85 13.10 -5.11
C THR A 327 -3.07 12.09 -5.95
N VAL A 328 -3.76 11.16 -6.61
CA VAL A 328 -3.12 10.21 -7.53
C VAL A 328 -2.48 10.96 -8.69
N ALA A 329 -3.23 11.83 -9.37
CA ALA A 329 -2.72 12.64 -10.48
C ALA A 329 -1.51 13.51 -10.06
N GLU A 330 -1.54 14.13 -8.87
CA GLU A 330 -0.42 14.91 -8.34
C GLU A 330 0.81 14.04 -8.08
N THR A 331 0.63 12.85 -7.50
CA THR A 331 1.75 11.91 -7.27
C THR A 331 2.34 11.40 -8.57
N GLU A 332 1.52 11.05 -9.55
CA GLU A 332 1.97 10.63 -10.88
C GLU A 332 2.74 11.75 -11.59
N ALA A 333 2.22 12.98 -11.56
CA ALA A 333 2.90 14.16 -12.12
C ALA A 333 4.26 14.40 -11.45
N ARG A 334 4.33 14.28 -10.11
CA ARG A 334 5.58 14.43 -9.35
C ARG A 334 6.61 13.35 -9.71
N TYR A 335 6.19 12.08 -9.79
CA TYR A 335 7.09 11.00 -10.17
C TYR A 335 7.54 11.11 -11.63
N SER A 336 6.64 11.50 -12.54
CA SER A 336 6.98 11.77 -13.94
C SER A 336 8.04 12.87 -14.06
N ALA A 337 7.88 13.99 -13.32
CA ALA A 337 8.87 15.05 -13.28
C ALA A 337 10.23 14.58 -12.71
N MET A 338 10.23 13.74 -11.68
CA MET A 338 11.44 13.17 -11.10
C MET A 338 12.15 12.22 -12.09
N LEU A 339 11.41 11.37 -12.79
CA LEU A 339 11.95 10.50 -13.84
C LEU A 339 12.53 11.30 -14.99
N ALA A 340 11.86 12.37 -15.43
CA ALA A 340 12.38 13.27 -16.44
C ALA A 340 13.68 13.96 -16.00
N SER A 341 13.78 14.35 -14.71
CA SER A 341 15.01 14.90 -14.14
C SER A 341 16.15 13.89 -14.13
N PHE A 342 15.91 12.64 -13.71
CA PHE A 342 16.92 11.58 -13.76
C PHE A 342 17.34 11.24 -15.18
N GLN A 343 16.40 11.18 -16.13
CA GLN A 343 16.73 10.98 -17.54
C GLN A 343 17.60 12.13 -18.07
N GLY A 344 17.32 13.37 -17.66
CA GLY A 344 18.18 14.52 -17.97
C GLY A 344 19.61 14.36 -17.45
N GLN A 345 19.79 13.89 -16.21
CA GLN A 345 21.10 13.62 -15.63
C GLN A 345 21.84 12.48 -16.34
N ILE A 346 21.11 11.41 -16.70
CA ILE A 346 21.67 10.31 -17.49
C ILE A 346 22.17 10.84 -18.83
N ASN A 347 21.35 11.60 -19.56
CA ASN A 347 21.72 12.18 -20.84
C ASN A 347 22.96 13.09 -20.74
N SER A 348 23.07 13.91 -19.68
CA SER A 348 24.26 14.75 -19.48
C SER A 348 25.52 13.92 -19.21
N LEU A 349 25.43 12.88 -18.38
CA LEU A 349 26.56 12.00 -18.09
C LEU A 349 26.97 11.17 -19.32
N GLU A 350 26.01 10.71 -20.11
CA GLU A 350 26.28 10.04 -21.39
C GLU A 350 26.99 10.97 -22.38
N ALA A 351 26.57 12.24 -22.45
CA ALA A 351 27.23 13.25 -23.27
C ALA A 351 28.66 13.56 -22.80
N GLU A 352 28.88 13.71 -21.48
CA GLU A 352 30.21 13.89 -20.91
C GLU A 352 31.12 12.69 -21.21
N LEU A 353 30.60 11.46 -21.06
CA LEU A 353 31.33 10.23 -21.34
C LEU A 353 31.69 10.11 -22.83
N ALA A 354 30.77 10.47 -23.72
CA ALA A 354 31.03 10.55 -25.16
C ALA A 354 32.12 11.59 -25.48
N GLN A 355 32.07 12.77 -24.84
CA GLN A 355 33.06 13.83 -25.02
C GLN A 355 34.45 13.39 -24.54
N VAL A 356 34.55 12.73 -23.38
CA VAL A 356 35.81 12.19 -22.87
C VAL A 356 36.37 11.12 -23.80
N ARG A 357 35.53 10.21 -24.31
CA ARG A 357 35.95 9.21 -25.30
C ARG A 357 36.50 9.86 -26.57
N ALA A 358 35.79 10.84 -27.13
CA ALA A 358 36.26 11.59 -28.31
C ALA A 358 37.60 12.31 -28.03
N THR A 359 37.77 12.87 -26.85
CA THR A 359 39.01 13.53 -26.43
C THR A 359 40.17 12.54 -26.31
N ILE A 360 39.94 11.36 -25.71
CA ILE A 360 40.94 10.29 -25.61
C ILE A 360 41.34 9.79 -27.00
N GLU A 361 40.37 9.59 -27.89
CA GLU A 361 40.64 9.19 -29.27
C GLU A 361 41.48 10.24 -30.00
N GLN A 362 41.16 11.52 -29.83
CA GLN A 362 41.93 12.62 -30.43
C GLN A 362 43.36 12.67 -29.88
N GLN A 363 43.54 12.63 -28.55
CA GLN A 363 44.86 12.54 -27.94
C GLN A 363 45.64 11.32 -28.44
N GLY A 364 44.98 10.18 -28.58
CA GLY A 364 45.59 8.96 -29.13
C GLY A 364 46.06 9.10 -30.59
N ARG A 365 45.41 9.95 -31.40
CA ARG A 365 45.88 10.30 -32.76
C ARG A 365 47.08 11.23 -32.69
N ASP A 366 47.01 12.27 -31.84
CA ASP A 366 48.08 13.25 -31.68
C ASP A 366 49.38 12.59 -31.16
N TYR A 367 49.27 11.67 -30.20
CA TYR A 367 50.40 10.86 -29.72
C TYR A 367 51.01 9.99 -30.82
N ARG A 368 50.17 9.39 -31.68
CA ARG A 368 50.67 8.60 -32.83
C ARG A 368 51.43 9.47 -33.83
N MET A 369 50.91 10.67 -34.15
CA MET A 369 51.62 11.61 -35.01
C MET A 369 52.94 12.07 -34.38
N LEU A 370 52.95 12.38 -33.09
CA LEU A 370 54.17 12.78 -32.39
C LEU A 370 55.22 11.66 -32.36
N LEU A 371 54.78 10.41 -32.17
CA LEU A 371 55.65 9.24 -32.25
C LEU A 371 56.27 9.11 -33.65
N ASP A 372 55.48 9.28 -34.71
CA ASP A 372 55.96 9.22 -36.10
C ASP A 372 56.99 10.33 -36.41
N VAL A 373 56.76 11.55 -35.92
CA VAL A 373 57.74 12.64 -36.02
C VAL A 373 59.01 12.32 -35.23
N LYS A 374 58.88 11.78 -34.00
CA LYS A 374 60.02 11.37 -33.18
C LYS A 374 60.87 10.30 -33.87
N THR A 375 60.24 9.25 -34.40
CA THR A 375 60.97 8.17 -35.08
C THR A 375 61.68 8.69 -36.33
N ARG A 376 61.05 9.60 -37.09
CA ARG A 376 61.69 10.29 -38.22
C ARG A 376 62.89 11.14 -37.81
N LEU A 377 62.77 11.95 -36.75
CA LEU A 377 63.88 12.75 -36.24
C LEU A 377 65.02 11.88 -35.69
N GLU A 378 64.71 10.74 -35.05
CA GLU A 378 65.72 9.78 -34.60
C GLU A 378 66.49 9.17 -35.77
N GLN A 379 65.82 8.89 -36.89
CA GLN A 379 66.48 8.46 -38.13
C GLN A 379 67.39 9.57 -38.69
N GLU A 380 66.93 10.82 -38.74
CA GLU A 380 67.74 11.96 -39.18
C GLU A 380 68.96 12.18 -38.28
N ILE A 381 68.82 12.07 -36.95
CA ILE A 381 69.95 12.14 -36.02
C ILE A 381 70.93 10.98 -36.26
N ALA A 382 70.44 9.77 -36.51
CA ALA A 382 71.28 8.62 -36.81
C ALA A 382 72.08 8.82 -38.12
N THR A 383 71.45 9.38 -39.16
CA THR A 383 72.15 9.73 -40.41
C THR A 383 73.17 10.84 -40.19
N TYR A 384 72.82 11.90 -39.45
CA TYR A 384 73.78 12.95 -39.09
C TYR A 384 74.98 12.41 -38.30
N ARG A 385 74.76 11.53 -37.32
CA ARG A 385 75.85 10.87 -36.58
C ARG A 385 76.75 10.03 -37.48
N SER A 386 76.18 9.27 -38.43
CA SER A 386 76.97 8.48 -39.38
C SER A 386 77.78 9.36 -40.35
N LEU A 387 77.24 10.50 -40.76
CA LEU A 387 77.98 11.48 -41.58
C LEU A 387 79.14 12.09 -40.79
N LEU A 388 78.90 12.47 -39.53
CA LEU A 388 79.93 13.01 -38.65
C LEU A 388 81.05 12.00 -38.42
N GLU A 389 80.71 10.73 -38.14
CA GLU A 389 81.70 9.65 -37.97
C GLU A 389 82.51 9.41 -39.26
N LYS A 390 81.88 9.49 -40.44
CA LYS A 390 82.60 9.42 -41.74
C LYS A 390 83.51 10.62 -41.97
N GLU A 391 83.15 11.80 -41.47
CA GLU A 391 83.97 13.01 -41.54
C GLU A 391 85.13 12.98 -40.53
N ASP A 392 84.90 12.48 -39.32
CA ASP A 392 85.94 12.22 -38.31
C ASP A 392 86.95 11.17 -38.78
N ILE A 393 86.51 10.11 -39.48
CA ILE A 393 87.41 9.13 -40.10
C ILE A 393 88.25 9.78 -41.20
N LYS A 394 87.65 10.67 -42.03
CA LYS A 394 88.38 11.45 -43.05
C LYS A 394 89.38 12.44 -42.44
N MET A 395 89.02 13.08 -41.33
CA MET A 395 89.87 13.98 -40.56
C MET A 395 91.02 13.24 -39.87
N GLN A 396 90.78 12.03 -39.33
CA GLN A 396 91.84 11.16 -38.80
C GLN A 396 92.77 10.62 -39.90
N THR A 397 92.28 10.38 -41.12
CA THR A 397 93.15 10.00 -42.25
C THR A 397 93.91 11.19 -42.85
N GLN A 398 93.46 12.43 -42.66
CA GLN A 398 94.20 13.65 -43.05
C GLN A 398 95.07 14.24 -41.93
N GLY A 399 94.88 13.83 -40.67
CA GLY A 399 95.62 14.27 -39.49
C GLY A 399 97.04 13.72 -39.31
N SER A 400 97.70 13.21 -40.37
CA SER A 400 99.14 12.92 -40.35
C SER A 400 100.02 14.09 -40.81
N GLN A 401 99.47 15.30 -41.00
CA GLN A 401 100.29 16.50 -41.14
C GLN A 401 99.85 17.60 -40.17
N SER A 402 100.69 17.80 -39.16
CA SER A 402 100.61 18.83 -38.15
C SER A 402 100.68 20.23 -38.75
N SER A 403 99.84 21.15 -38.30
CA SER A 403 100.18 22.58 -38.28
C SER A 403 99.50 23.29 -37.10
N THR A 404 100.30 23.49 -36.07
CA THR A 404 100.13 24.42 -34.96
C THR A 404 99.79 25.82 -35.45
N VAL A 405 98.69 26.44 -35.01
CA VAL A 405 98.55 27.90 -35.00
C VAL A 405 97.81 28.38 -33.75
N THR A 406 98.51 29.24 -33.04
CA THR A 406 98.17 29.97 -31.80
C THR A 406 97.23 31.15 -32.07
N THR A 407 96.51 31.60 -31.01
CA THR A 407 96.00 32.99 -30.80
C THR A 407 94.72 33.37 -31.58
N THR A 408 93.75 34.18 -31.12
CA THR A 408 93.66 35.20 -30.05
C THR A 408 92.19 35.43 -29.66
N THR A 409 91.96 35.68 -28.38
CA THR A 409 90.76 36.27 -27.75
C THR A 409 90.24 37.54 -28.43
N VAL A 410 88.92 37.70 -28.55
CA VAL A 410 88.23 39.01 -28.41
C VAL A 410 86.86 38.80 -27.74
N ARG A 411 86.66 39.51 -26.62
CA ARG A 411 85.38 39.69 -25.90
C ARG A 411 84.42 40.54 -26.73
N TYR A 412 83.12 40.27 -26.64
CA TYR A 412 82.15 41.22 -26.08
C TYR A 412 80.99 40.46 -25.43
#